data_AF-A0A0G0YWA4-F1
#
_entry.id   AF-A0A0G0YWA4-F1
#
_cell.length_a   1.000
_cell.length_b   1.000
_cell.length_c   1.000
_cell.angle_alpha   90.00
_cell.angle_beta   90.00
_cell.angle_gamma   90.00
#
_symmetry.space_group_name_H-M   'P 1'
#
loop_
_entity.id
_entity.type
_entity.pdbx_description
1 polymer ?
#
loop_
_entity_poly.entity_id
_entity_poly.type
_entity_poly.pdbx_seq_one_letter_code
_entity_poly.pdbx_strand_id
1 'polypeptide(L)'
;MNQGFLKFIIVLIIFIIILSLLGVNLKGVFQHPLVKENFSFLYDAGLFIWNNYLEKPAKFLWDIFKTYIWDSFIENMWRIKQGGSPTSVEEYVHPFKSLQPVK
;
A
#
# COMPACT_ATOMS: atom_id res chain seq x y z
N MET A 1 -11.43 -10.37 -11.18
CA MET A 1 -11.94 -9.43 -10.16
C MET A 1 -11.79 -10.12 -8.80
N ASN A 2 -11.04 -9.54 -7.86
CA ASN A 2 -10.67 -10.23 -6.62
C ASN A 2 -11.89 -10.50 -5.75
N GLN A 3 -12.19 -11.77 -5.46
CA GLN A 3 -13.37 -12.17 -4.70
C GLN A 3 -13.45 -11.52 -3.31
N GLY A 4 -12.30 -11.20 -2.69
CA GLY A 4 -12.25 -10.47 -1.41
C GLY A 4 -12.74 -9.02 -1.52
N PHE A 5 -12.44 -8.34 -2.63
CA PHE A 5 -12.87 -6.96 -2.86
C PHE A 5 -14.39 -6.85 -3.02
N LEU A 6 -14.99 -7.80 -3.75
CA LEU A 6 -16.44 -7.84 -3.93
C LEU A 6 -17.16 -8.12 -2.59
N LYS A 7 -16.65 -9.05 -1.78
CA LYS A 7 -17.19 -9.32 -0.43
C LYS A 7 -17.13 -8.10 0.47
N PHE A 8 -16.03 -7.34 0.43
CA PHE A 8 -15.88 -6.11 1.19
C PHE A 8 -16.92 -5.06 0.79
N ILE A 9 -17.13 -4.85 -0.51
CA ILE A 9 -18.17 -3.92 -1.01
C ILE A 9 -19.56 -4.32 -0.51
N ILE A 10 -19.90 -5.62 -0.56
CA ILE A 10 -21.20 -6.12 -0.10
C ILE A 10 -21.38 -5.84 1.40
N VAL A 11 -20.36 -6.09 2.22
CA VAL A 11 -20.40 -5.80 3.66
C VAL A 11 -20.58 -4.30 3.91
N LEU A 12 -19.88 -3.45 3.17
CA LEU A 12 -19.98 -2.00 3.31
C LEU A 12 -21.38 -1.47 2.94
N ILE A 13 -22.00 -2.03 1.90
CA ILE A 13 -23.37 -1.71 1.51
C ILE A 13 -24.36 -2.13 2.61
N ILE A 14 -24.24 -3.36 3.13
CA ILE A 14 -25.11 -3.85 4.21
C ILE A 14 -24.96 -2.97 5.46
N PHE A 15 -23.73 -2.57 5.80
CA PHE A 15 -23.48 -1.67 6.92
C PHE A 15 -24.16 -0.30 6.74
N ILE A 16 -24.06 0.30 5.56
CA ILE A 16 -24.76 1.56 5.23
C ILE A 16 -26.27 1.41 5.35
N ILE A 17 -26.84 0.28 4.91
CA ILE A 17 -28.26 -0.01 5.02
C ILE A 17 -28.67 -0.12 6.50
N ILE A 18 -27.90 -0.86 7.31
CA ILE A 18 -28.16 -0.99 8.76
C ILE A 18 -28.16 0.39 9.42
N LEU A 19 -27.15 1.23 9.16
CA LEU A 19 -27.09 2.59 9.72
C LEU A 19 -28.29 3.44 9.29
N SER A 20 -28.71 3.33 8.03
CA SER A 20 -29.89 4.05 7.52
C SER A 20 -31.19 3.59 8.21
N LEU A 21 -31.34 2.28 8.45
CA LEU A 21 -32.49 1.71 9.16
C LEU A 21 -32.53 2.12 10.65
N LEU A 22 -31.35 2.34 11.26
CA LEU A 22 -31.22 2.88 12.61
C LEU A 22 -31.47 4.40 12.69
N GLY A 23 -31.86 5.04 11.58
CA GLY A 23 -32.16 6.47 11.52
C GLY A 23 -30.94 7.38 11.37
N VAL A 24 -29.74 6.82 11.12
CA VAL A 24 -28.53 7.61 10.89
C VAL A 24 -28.55 8.21 9.50
N ASN A 25 -28.72 9.52 9.40
CA ASN A 25 -28.56 10.25 8.14
C ASN A 25 -27.06 10.46 7.84
N LEU A 26 -26.45 9.52 7.10
CA LEU A 26 -25.04 9.61 6.71
C LEU A 26 -24.70 10.93 6.01
N LYS A 27 -25.56 11.40 5.09
CA LYS A 27 -25.37 12.69 4.42
C LYS A 27 -25.35 13.83 5.43
N GLY A 28 -26.27 13.84 6.39
CA GLY A 28 -26.31 14.83 7.47
C GLY A 28 -25.07 14.80 8.36
N VAL A 29 -24.57 13.61 8.70
CA VAL A 29 -23.35 13.43 9.49
C VAL A 29 -22.13 14.00 8.76
N PHE A 30 -21.93 13.64 7.49
CA PHE A 30 -20.79 14.14 6.71
C PHE A 30 -20.91 15.62 6.32
N GLN A 31 -22.13 16.17 6.25
CA GLN A 31 -22.37 17.59 6.00
C GLN A 31 -22.36 18.43 7.27
N HIS A 32 -22.31 17.82 8.45
CA HIS A 32 -22.27 18.55 9.71
C HIS A 32 -21.00 19.40 9.77
N PRO A 33 -21.08 20.72 10.05
CA PRO A 33 -19.94 21.62 10.03
C PRO A 33 -18.76 21.11 10.87
N LEU A 34 -19.04 20.64 12.10
CA LEU A 34 -18.01 20.09 12.99
C LEU A 34 -17.35 18.82 12.46
N VAL A 35 -18.10 17.93 11.82
CA VAL A 35 -17.53 16.68 11.28
C VAL A 35 -16.63 17.01 10.10
N LYS A 36 -17.11 17.88 9.21
CA LYS A 36 -16.36 18.34 8.05
C LYS A 36 -15.08 19.07 8.44
N GLU A 37 -15.15 19.98 9.41
CA GLU A 37 -14.00 20.75 9.90
C GLU A 37 -12.96 19.85 10.56
N ASN A 38 -13.37 18.96 11.48
CA ASN A 38 -12.44 18.02 12.13
C ASN A 38 -11.80 17.05 11.12
N PHE A 39 -12.60 16.55 10.16
CA PHE A 39 -12.07 15.67 9.13
C PHE A 39 -11.09 16.39 8.21
N SER A 40 -11.40 17.62 7.80
CA SER A 40 -10.47 18.44 7.01
C SER A 40 -9.18 18.71 7.78
N PHE A 41 -9.28 19.12 9.05
CA PHE A 41 -8.11 19.36 9.89
C PHE A 41 -7.20 18.14 9.99
N LEU A 42 -7.76 16.95 10.28
CA LEU A 42 -6.99 15.71 10.35
C LEU A 42 -6.41 15.31 9.00
N TYR A 43 -7.17 15.49 7.93
CA TYR A 43 -6.72 15.20 6.57
C TYR A 43 -5.56 16.11 6.16
N ASP A 44 -5.68 17.41 6.39
CA ASP A 44 -4.67 18.41 6.06
C ASP A 44 -3.40 18.21 6.91
N ALA A 45 -3.55 17.91 8.20
CA ALA A 45 -2.42 17.54 9.07
C ALA A 45 -1.75 16.24 8.60
N GLY A 46 -2.54 15.24 8.23
CA GLY A 46 -2.05 13.98 7.68
C GLY A 46 -1.29 14.17 6.37
N LEU A 47 -1.83 14.97 5.44
CA LEU A 47 -1.16 15.36 4.20
C LEU A 47 0.13 16.13 4.46
N PHE A 48 0.11 17.08 5.40
CA PHE A 48 1.30 17.83 5.78
C PHE A 48 2.39 16.89 6.30
N ILE A 49 2.06 15.98 7.22
CA ILE A 49 3.00 15.00 7.76
C ILE A 49 3.53 14.09 6.65
N TRP A 50 2.64 13.59 5.79
CA TRP A 50 3.00 12.74 4.67
C TRP A 50 3.99 13.45 3.73
N ASN A 51 3.61 14.61 3.19
CA ASN A 51 4.40 15.33 2.18
C ASN A 51 5.74 15.85 2.75
N ASN A 52 5.78 16.27 4.01
CA ASN A 52 7.00 16.87 4.58
C ASN A 52 7.96 15.86 5.21
N TYR A 53 7.46 14.74 5.74
CA TYR A 53 8.28 13.83 6.55
C TYR A 53 8.29 12.39 6.03
N LEU A 54 7.15 11.85 5.58
CA LEU A 54 7.03 10.42 5.29
C LEU A 54 7.20 10.09 3.80
N GLU A 55 6.92 11.02 2.89
CA GLU A 55 6.90 10.76 1.45
C GLU A 55 8.27 10.31 0.95
N LYS A 56 9.34 11.04 1.29
CA LYS A 56 10.71 10.72 0.89
C LYS A 56 11.18 9.35 1.41
N PRO A 57 11.13 9.06 2.73
CA PRO A 57 11.55 7.74 3.22
C PRO A 57 10.64 6.62 2.72
N ALA A 58 9.34 6.85 2.56
CA ALA A 58 8.44 5.84 2.00
C ALA A 58 8.78 5.52 0.54
N LYS A 59 9.07 6.52 -0.29
CA LYS A 59 9.54 6.32 -1.67
C LYS A 59 10.86 5.55 -1.71
N PHE A 60 11.83 5.92 -0.87
CA PHE A 60 13.10 5.20 -0.79
C PHE A 60 12.92 3.72 -0.42
N LEU A 61 12.11 3.43 0.60
CA LEU A 61 11.80 2.04 0.99
C LEU A 61 11.05 1.30 -0.11
N TRP A 62 10.14 1.98 -0.80
CA TRP A 62 9.41 1.41 -1.92
C TRP A 62 10.34 1.08 -3.10
N ASP A 63 11.28 1.95 -3.42
CA ASP A 63 12.25 1.72 -4.51
C ASP A 63 13.15 0.52 -4.17
N ILE A 64 13.65 0.42 -2.94
CA ILE A 64 14.41 -0.75 -2.47
C ILE A 64 13.57 -2.02 -2.57
N PHE A 65 12.36 -2.00 -2.00
CA PHE A 65 11.45 -3.15 -2.04
C PHE A 65 11.18 -3.58 -3.49
N LYS A 66 10.91 -2.61 -4.36
CA LYS A 66 10.60 -2.87 -5.76
C LYS A 66 11.80 -3.50 -6.46
N THR A 67 12.98 -2.91 -6.36
CA THR A 67 14.17 -3.41 -7.07
C THR A 67 14.61 -4.78 -6.58
N TYR A 68 14.70 -4.99 -5.27
CA TYR A 68 15.30 -6.22 -4.74
C TYR A 68 14.31 -7.37 -4.53
N ILE A 69 13.04 -7.06 -4.29
CA ILE A 69 12.04 -8.08 -3.98
C ILE A 69 11.08 -8.22 -5.16
N TRP A 70 10.44 -7.14 -5.58
CA TRP A 70 9.37 -7.23 -6.57
C TRP A 70 9.86 -7.56 -7.98
N ASP A 71 10.85 -6.82 -8.49
CA ASP A 71 11.34 -6.99 -9.85
C ASP A 71 12.05 -8.35 -9.99
N SER A 72 12.90 -8.72 -9.03
CA SER A 72 13.52 -10.06 -8.97
C SER A 72 12.48 -11.18 -8.90
N PHE A 73 11.39 -10.99 -8.15
CA PHE A 73 10.30 -11.97 -8.11
C PHE A 73 9.62 -12.13 -9.47
N ILE A 74 9.24 -11.02 -10.12
CA ILE A 74 8.55 -11.04 -11.42
C ILE A 74 9.45 -11.64 -12.51
N GLU A 75 10.74 -11.28 -12.54
CA GLU A 75 11.71 -11.82 -13.49
C GLU A 75 11.83 -13.35 -13.36
N ASN A 76 11.96 -13.85 -12.11
CA ASN A 76 12.03 -15.28 -11.85
C ASN A 76 10.74 -16.02 -12.22
N MET A 77 9.59 -15.43 -11.93
CA MET A 77 8.30 -15.99 -12.36
C MET A 77 8.20 -16.10 -13.88
N TRP A 78 8.72 -15.10 -14.61
CA TRP A 78 8.75 -15.12 -16.07
C TRP A 78 9.71 -16.18 -16.64
N ARG A 79 10.87 -16.37 -16.00
CA ARG A 79 11.84 -17.44 -16.32
C ARG A 79 11.26 -18.84 -16.10
N ILE A 80 10.61 -19.07 -14.96
CA ILE A 80 9.96 -20.35 -14.65
C ILE A 80 8.86 -20.65 -15.68
N LYS A 81 8.05 -19.64 -16.04
CA LYS A 81 6.99 -19.79 -17.05
C LYS A 81 7.53 -20.24 -18.42
N GLN A 82 8.78 -19.91 -18.75
CA GLN A 82 9.45 -20.32 -19.99
C GLN A 82 10.23 -21.63 -19.89
N GLY A 83 10.13 -22.34 -18.76
CA GLY A 83 10.86 -23.58 -18.53
C GLY A 83 12.31 -23.39 -18.08
N GLY A 84 12.71 -22.15 -17.74
CA GLY A 84 14.00 -21.85 -17.14
C GLY A 84 13.99 -22.00 -15.62
N SER A 85 15.19 -22.10 -15.02
CA SER A 85 15.34 -22.12 -13.55
C SER A 85 15.41 -20.70 -12.97
N PRO A 86 14.86 -20.46 -11.77
CA PRO A 86 14.99 -19.18 -11.08
C PRO A 86 16.44 -18.92 -10.64
N THR A 87 16.83 -17.65 -10.63
CA THR A 87 18.08 -17.14 -10.08
C THR A 87 18.00 -17.10 -8.55
N SER A 88 19.05 -17.52 -7.84
CA SER A 88 19.08 -17.48 -6.36
C SER A 88 19.45 -16.08 -5.84
N VAL A 89 19.14 -15.83 -4.56
CA VAL A 89 19.46 -14.56 -3.88
C VAL A 89 20.98 -14.33 -3.81
N GLU A 90 21.80 -15.38 -3.72
CA GLU A 90 23.27 -15.25 -3.77
C GLU A 90 23.79 -14.57 -5.04
N GLU A 91 23.15 -14.79 -6.19
CA GLU A 91 23.62 -14.26 -7.48
C GLU A 91 23.40 -12.74 -7.59
N TYR A 92 22.32 -12.20 -7.00
CA TYR A 92 22.02 -10.76 -7.00
C TYR A 92 22.82 -9.95 -5.96
N VAL A 93 23.26 -10.57 -4.86
CA VAL A 93 23.96 -9.86 -3.75
C VAL A 93 25.48 -9.84 -3.91
N HIS A 94 26.02 -10.59 -4.88
CA HIS A 94 27.45 -10.66 -5.20
C HIS A 94 28.17 -9.29 -5.38
N PRO A 95 27.56 -8.24 -5.97
CA PRO A 95 28.19 -6.92 -6.11
C PRO A 95 28.49 -6.20 -4.78
N PHE A 96 27.79 -6.54 -3.69
CA PHE A 96 28.00 -5.92 -2.38
C PHE A 96 29.12 -6.59 -1.58
N LYS A 97 29.41 -7.87 -1.87
CA LYS A 97 30.46 -8.64 -1.21
C LYS A 97 31.86 -8.17 -1.60
N SER A 98 32.02 -7.62 -2.81
CA SER A 98 33.27 -7.00 -3.30
C SER A 98 33.51 -5.58 -2.79
N LEU A 99 32.51 -4.95 -2.15
CA LEU A 99 32.60 -3.61 -1.56
C LEU A 99 32.84 -3.62 -0.04
N GLN A 100 32.93 -4.79 0.58
CA GLN A 100 33.34 -4.87 1.98
C GLN A 100 34.86 -4.66 2.07
N PRO A 101 35.34 -3.73 2.92
CA PRO A 101 36.77 -3.56 3.11
C PRO A 101 37.35 -4.86 3.65
N VAL A 102 38.38 -5.36 2.96
CA VAL A 102 39.20 -6.48 3.42
C VAL A 102 39.79 -6.06 4.78
N LYS A 103 39.48 -6.83 5.82
CA LYS A 103 40.12 -6.71 7.13
C LYS A 103 41.61 -7.06 7.05
#